data_AF-A0A7W1VVN7-F1
#
_entry.id   AF-A0A7W1VVN7-F1
#
_cell.length_a   1.000
_cell.length_b   1.000
_cell.length_c   1.000
_cell.angle_alpha   90.00
_cell.angle_beta   90.00
_cell.angle_gamma   90.00
#
_symmetry.space_group_name_H-M   'P 1'
#
loop_
_entity.id
_entity.type
_entity.pdbx_description
1 polymer ?
#
loop_
_entity_poly.entity_id
_entity_poly.type
_entity_poly.pdbx_seq_one_letter_code
_entity_poly.pdbx_strand_id
1 'polypeptide(L)'
;MATKTKPNGKSEKNQPQSTRLWLMFPPKLITRPIVWELGQKFPLVTNVRQASVTDEIGLVSLELSGSRGDIKAAIKWMEKLGIKVEPVEINVIES
;
A
#
# COMPACT_ATOMS: atom_id res chain seq x y z
N MET A 1 43.57 -5.68 -23.93
CA MET A 1 42.27 -6.36 -23.78
C MET A 1 41.72 -6.04 -22.40
N ALA A 2 40.85 -5.03 -22.28
CA ALA A 2 40.23 -4.67 -21.01
C ALA A 2 38.79 -5.21 -21.00
N THR A 3 38.54 -6.16 -20.11
CA THR A 3 37.26 -6.84 -19.95
C THR A 3 36.22 -5.88 -19.36
N LYS A 4 35.18 -5.60 -20.14
CA LYS A 4 33.97 -4.89 -19.67
C LYS A 4 33.23 -5.77 -18.68
N THR A 5 33.26 -5.41 -17.41
CA THR A 5 32.40 -5.98 -16.37
C THR A 5 30.96 -5.49 -16.60
N LYS A 6 30.06 -6.41 -16.95
CA LYS A 6 28.61 -6.15 -17.09
C LYS A 6 28.02 -5.80 -15.71
N PRO A 7 27.17 -4.76 -15.57
CA PRO A 7 26.45 -4.54 -14.33
C PRO A 7 25.42 -5.66 -14.13
N ASN A 8 25.40 -6.20 -12.92
CA ASN A 8 24.62 -7.33 -12.47
C ASN A 8 23.13 -6.92 -12.34
N GLY A 9 22.25 -7.44 -13.20
CA GLY A 9 20.82 -7.12 -13.26
C GLY A 9 19.97 -7.73 -12.14
N LYS A 10 20.36 -7.57 -10.87
CA LYS A 10 19.64 -8.10 -9.70
C LYS A 10 19.16 -7.03 -8.70
N SER A 11 19.23 -5.75 -9.06
CA SER A 11 19.01 -4.63 -8.12
C SER A 11 17.58 -4.08 -8.07
N GLU A 12 16.70 -4.43 -9.00
CA GLU A 12 15.38 -3.79 -9.12
C GLU A 12 14.21 -4.55 -8.46
N LYS A 13 14.37 -5.83 -8.12
CA LYS A 13 13.27 -6.65 -7.58
C LYS A 13 13.02 -6.48 -6.08
N ASN A 14 13.89 -5.78 -5.37
CA ASN A 14 13.91 -5.78 -3.89
C ASN A 14 13.95 -4.40 -3.25
N GLN A 15 13.80 -3.31 -4.01
CA GLN A 15 13.66 -2.00 -3.38
C GLN A 15 12.24 -1.87 -2.80
N PRO A 16 12.11 -1.61 -1.48
CA PRO A 16 10.81 -1.33 -0.90
C PRO A 16 10.25 -0.07 -1.56
N GLN A 17 9.06 -0.20 -2.15
CA GLN A 17 8.33 0.96 -2.67
C GLN A 17 7.28 1.38 -1.66
N SER A 18 7.01 2.67 -1.61
CA SER A 18 5.90 3.22 -0.85
C SER A 18 4.79 3.64 -1.80
N THR A 19 3.55 3.26 -1.49
CA THR A 19 2.36 3.68 -2.23
C THR A 19 1.35 4.24 -1.25
N ARG A 20 0.82 5.44 -1.54
CA ARG A 20 -0.28 6.02 -0.77
C ARG A 20 -1.61 5.68 -1.40
N LEU A 21 -2.55 5.27 -0.56
CA LEU A 21 -3.87 4.82 -0.95
C LEU A 21 -4.91 5.55 -0.09
N TRP A 22 -6.01 5.94 -0.71
CA TRP A 22 -7.25 6.27 -0.03
C TRP A 22 -8.12 5.02 0.06
N LEU A 23 -8.47 4.66 1.28
CA LEU A 23 -9.35 3.54 1.60
C LEU A 23 -10.70 4.09 2.06
N MET A 24 -11.77 3.64 1.42
CA MET A 24 -13.13 3.93 1.85
C MET A 24 -13.78 2.66 2.40
N PHE A 25 -14.02 2.68 3.70
CA PHE A 25 -14.66 1.61 4.46
C PHE A 25 -16.17 1.84 4.51
N PRO A 26 -16.99 0.90 4.00
CA PRO A 26 -18.44 0.95 4.20
C PRO A 26 -18.79 0.70 5.67
N PRO A 27 -19.99 1.09 6.14
CA PRO A 27 -20.41 0.99 7.55
C PRO A 27 -20.14 -0.38 8.18
N LYS A 28 -20.37 -1.45 7.42
CA LYS A 28 -20.21 -2.85 7.86
C LYS A 28 -18.77 -3.24 8.19
N LEU A 29 -17.78 -2.48 7.72
CA LEU A 29 -16.35 -2.78 7.87
C LEU A 29 -15.62 -1.81 8.81
N ILE A 30 -16.28 -0.74 9.27
CA ILE A 30 -15.69 0.29 10.14
C ILE A 30 -15.18 -0.29 11.46
N THR A 31 -15.89 -1.28 12.03
CA THR A 31 -15.50 -1.93 13.29
C THR A 31 -14.50 -3.08 13.11
N ARG A 32 -14.15 -3.45 11.87
CA ARG A 32 -13.21 -4.54 11.61
C ARG A 32 -11.77 -4.01 11.58
N PRO A 33 -10.80 -4.67 12.25
CA PRO A 33 -9.42 -4.19 12.34
C PRO A 33 -8.62 -4.48 11.06
N ILE A 34 -9.08 -3.98 9.90
CA ILE A 34 -8.51 -4.30 8.58
C ILE A 34 -7.04 -3.92 8.47
N VAL A 35 -6.63 -2.76 8.99
CA VAL A 35 -5.23 -2.30 8.91
C VAL A 35 -4.31 -3.26 9.68
N TRP A 36 -4.76 -3.76 10.83
CA TRP A 36 -4.04 -4.77 11.60
C TRP A 36 -3.98 -6.11 10.84
N GLU A 37 -5.11 -6.58 10.31
CA GLU A 37 -5.15 -7.81 9.49
C GLU A 37 -4.20 -7.72 8.28
N LEU A 38 -4.10 -6.54 7.67
CA LEU A 38 -3.22 -6.29 6.53
C LEU A 38 -1.74 -6.44 6.91
N GLY A 39 -1.33 -5.88 8.05
CA GLY A 39 0.04 -6.05 8.57
C GLY A 39 0.37 -7.48 9.03
N GLN A 40 -0.63 -8.30 9.35
CA GLN A 40 -0.44 -9.72 9.67
C GLN A 40 -0.41 -10.61 8.42
N LYS A 41 -1.16 -10.26 7.38
CA LYS A 41 -1.30 -11.07 6.16
C LYS A 41 -0.19 -10.86 5.14
N PHE A 42 0.36 -9.66 5.08
CA PHE A 42 1.37 -9.29 4.09
C PHE A 42 2.61 -8.74 4.79
N PRO A 43 3.81 -8.98 4.27
CA PRO A 43 5.05 -8.40 4.79
C PRO A 43 5.16 -6.92 4.39
N LEU A 44 4.19 -6.12 4.83
CA LEU A 44 4.04 -4.70 4.54
C LEU A 44 4.10 -3.89 5.82
N VAL A 45 4.78 -2.75 5.75
CA VAL A 45 4.65 -1.71 6.76
C VAL A 45 3.46 -0.85 6.40
N THR A 46 2.57 -0.65 7.38
CA THR A 46 1.39 0.21 7.25
C THR A 46 1.63 1.51 8.00
N ASN A 47 1.43 2.65 7.33
CA ASN A 47 1.57 3.96 7.95
C ASN A 47 0.33 4.81 7.66
N VAL A 48 -0.45 5.08 8.70
CA VAL A 48 -1.67 5.89 8.60
C VAL A 48 -1.27 7.35 8.53
N ARG A 49 -1.55 8.01 7.40
CA ARG A 49 -1.28 9.43 7.20
C ARG A 49 -2.46 10.30 7.64
N GLN A 50 -3.67 9.82 7.40
CA GLN A 50 -4.91 10.49 7.79
C GLN A 50 -6.01 9.43 7.99
N ALA A 51 -6.88 9.64 8.97
CA ALA A 51 -8.07 8.82 9.15
C ALA A 51 -9.22 9.70 9.62
N SER A 52 -10.39 9.53 9.00
CA SER A 52 -11.66 10.08 9.45
C SER A 52 -12.65 8.93 9.49
N VAL A 53 -13.24 8.67 10.65
CA VAL A 53 -14.14 7.54 10.84
C VAL A 53 -15.42 8.07 11.46
N THR A 54 -16.53 7.84 10.78
CA THR A 54 -17.88 8.10 11.28
C THR A 54 -18.67 6.79 11.35
N ASP A 55 -19.92 6.81 11.82
CA ASP A 55 -20.78 5.63 11.80
C ASP A 55 -21.21 5.23 10.37
N GLU A 56 -21.09 6.16 9.41
CA GLU A 56 -21.53 5.99 8.03
C GLU A 56 -20.39 5.59 7.09
N ILE A 57 -19.20 6.15 7.28
CA ILE A 57 -18.06 5.91 6.40
C ILE A 57 -16.73 6.06 7.13
N GLY A 58 -15.80 5.16 6.84
CA GLY A 58 -14.40 5.32 7.20
C GLY A 58 -13.58 5.76 5.99
N LEU A 59 -12.87 6.88 6.08
CA LEU A 59 -11.92 7.34 5.09
C LEU A 59 -10.51 7.30 5.70
N VAL A 60 -9.62 6.50 5.12
CA VAL A 60 -8.25 6.36 5.62
C VAL A 60 -7.25 6.56 4.49
N SER A 61 -6.34 7.51 4.65
CA SER A 61 -5.14 7.62 3.83
C SER A 61 -4.05 6.76 4.44
N LEU A 62 -3.71 5.67 3.76
CA LEU A 62 -2.74 4.68 4.21
C LEU A 62 -1.56 4.65 3.23
N GLU A 63 -0.36 4.80 3.77
CA GLU A 63 0.88 4.52 3.05
C GLU A 63 1.32 3.08 3.32
N LEU A 64 1.49 2.31 2.26
CA LEU A 64 1.99 0.94 2.30
C LEU A 64 3.42 0.91 1.79
N SER A 65 4.33 0.35 2.57
CA SER A 65 5.73 0.16 2.18
C SER A 65 6.07 -1.33 2.14
N GLY A 66 6.64 -1.78 1.02
CA GLY A 66 7.08 -3.17 0.85
C GLY A 66 7.36 -3.53 -0.60
N SER A 67 7.32 -4.82 -0.92
CA SER A 67 7.55 -5.27 -2.29
C SER A 67 6.37 -4.92 -3.21
N ARG A 68 6.64 -4.75 -4.52
CA ARG A 68 5.57 -4.49 -5.51
C ARG A 68 4.49 -5.56 -5.52
N GLY A 69 4.91 -6.81 -5.34
CA GLY A 69 4.03 -7.97 -5.36
C GLY A 69 3.08 -7.94 -4.18
N ASP A 70 3.62 -7.68 -2.98
CA ASP A 70 2.84 -7.66 -1.74
C ASP A 70 1.85 -6.49 -1.72
N ILE A 71 2.26 -5.29 -2.17
CA ILE A 71 1.35 -4.14 -2.26
C ILE A 71 0.19 -4.43 -3.21
N LYS A 72 0.46 -4.99 -4.39
CA LYS A 72 -0.59 -5.36 -5.35
C LYS A 72 -1.51 -6.44 -4.78
N ALA A 73 -0.97 -7.42 -4.06
CA ALA A 73 -1.77 -8.47 -3.42
C ALA A 73 -2.66 -7.91 -2.30
N ALA A 74 -2.13 -6.98 -1.50
CA ALA A 74 -2.87 -6.31 -0.44
C ALA A 74 -4.02 -5.44 -0.98
N ILE A 75 -3.78 -4.69 -2.07
CA ILE A 75 -4.82 -3.89 -2.74
C ILE A 75 -5.96 -4.79 -3.20
N LYS A 76 -5.67 -5.86 -3.95
CA LYS A 76 -6.69 -6.82 -4.43
C LYS A 76 -7.46 -7.48 -3.29
N TRP A 77 -6.78 -7.75 -2.17
CA TRP A 77 -7.41 -8.32 -0.99
C TRP A 77 -8.40 -7.35 -0.35
N MET A 78 -8.05 -6.07 -0.21
CA MET A 78 -8.95 -5.03 0.30
C MET A 78 -10.15 -4.82 -0.63
N GLU A 79 -9.93 -4.75 -1.94
CA GLU A 79 -11.01 -4.65 -2.94
C GLU A 79 -11.99 -5.83 -2.84
N LYS A 80 -11.47 -7.06 -2.67
CA LYS A 80 -12.29 -8.26 -2.50
C LYS A 80 -13.13 -8.24 -1.22
N LEU A 81 -12.66 -7.55 -0.17
CA LEU A 81 -13.44 -7.35 1.05
C LEU A 81 -14.56 -6.33 0.87
N GLY A 82 -14.60 -5.59 -0.24
CA GLY A 82 -15.56 -4.51 -0.48
C GLY A 82 -15.09 -3.15 0.01
N ILE A 83 -13.80 -3.01 0.32
CA ILE A 83 -13.18 -1.70 0.61
C ILE A 83 -12.82 -1.08 -0.72
N LYS A 84 -13.23 0.17 -0.95
CA LYS A 84 -12.83 0.89 -2.16
C LYS A 84 -11.44 1.48 -1.95
N VAL A 85 -10.52 1.15 -2.85
CA VAL A 85 -9.11 1.56 -2.79
C VAL A 85 -8.83 2.48 -3.97
N GLU A 86 -8.41 3.70 -3.68
CA GLU A 86 -8.05 4.70 -4.68
C GLU A 86 -6.57 5.08 -4.51
N PRO A 87 -5.73 4.98 -5.55
CA PRO A 87 -4.35 5.46 -5.44
C PRO A 87 -4.32 6.97 -5.25
N VAL A 88 -3.50 7.45 -4.32
CA VAL A 88 -3.21 8.88 -4.23
C VAL A 88 -2.16 9.19 -5.29
N GLU A 89 -2.52 9.94 -6.31
CA GLU A 89 -1.56 10.54 -7.23
C GLU A 89 -0.72 11.55 -6.44
N ILE A 90 0.41 11.09 -5.92
CA ILE A 90 1.43 11.99 -5.40
C ILE A 90 2.10 12.54 -6.66
N ASN A 91 1.72 13.76 -7.08
CA ASN A 91 2.60 14.57 -7.89
C ASN A 91 3.85 14.85 -7.05
N VAL A 92 4.85 13.98 -7.19
CA VAL A 92 6.16 14.20 -6.59
C VAL A 92 6.80 15.33 -7.39
N ILE A 93 6.58 16.57 -6.95
CA ILE A 93 7.51 17.67 -7.23
C ILE A 93 8.76 17.38 -6.40
N GLU A 94 9.69 16.61 -6.97
CA GLU A 94 11.08 16.61 -6.49
C GLU A 94 11.64 18.02 -6.74
N SER A 95 12.15 18.67 -5.70
CA SER A 95 12.97 19.88 -5.78
C SER A 95 14.28 19.61 -5.05
#